data_AF-A0A3M1ABX1-F1
#
_entry.id   AF-A0A3M1ABX1-F1
#
_cell.length_a   1.000
_cell.length_b   1.000
_cell.length_c   1.000
_cell.angle_alpha   90.00
_cell.angle_beta   90.00
_cell.angle_gamma   90.00
#
_symmetry.space_group_name_H-M   'P 1'
#
loop_
_entity.id
_entity.type
_entity.pdbx_description
1 polymer ?
#
loop_
_entity_poly.entity_id
_entity_poly.type
_entity_poly.pdbx_seq_one_letter_code
_entity_poly.pdbx_strand_id
1 'polypeptide(L)'
;WLGTLDGVAAYNFKTHEWYGTPEKLYLPHTPVNRILATEKAVWVATNQGVMKFNRKSKTWRTFNMEDGLIDDRVYALLMDGDYLWIGTERGITQFFWNDPHRID
;
A
#
# COMPACT_ATOMS: atom_id res chain seq x y z
N TRP A 1 3.63 10.74 -3.78
CA TRP A 1 2.44 10.02 -3.33
C TRP A 1 1.98 10.66 -2.04
N LEU A 2 0.69 10.91 -1.93
CA LEU A 2 0.04 11.59 -0.82
C LEU A 2 -1.11 10.71 -0.40
N GLY A 3 -1.17 10.41 0.90
CA GLY A 3 -2.30 9.73 1.51
C GLY A 3 -3.27 10.77 2.06
N THR A 4 -4.55 10.54 1.87
CA THR A 4 -5.63 11.39 2.39
C THR A 4 -6.62 10.52 3.17
N LEU A 5 -7.62 11.15 3.78
CA LEU A 5 -8.75 10.44 4.39
C LEU A 5 -9.65 9.77 3.34
N ASP A 6 -9.46 10.07 2.05
CA ASP A 6 -10.31 9.62 0.94
C ASP A 6 -9.49 8.98 -0.19
N GLY A 7 -8.31 8.44 0.12
CA GLY A 7 -7.50 7.66 -0.82
C GLY A 7 -6.11 8.24 -1.06
N VAL A 8 -5.59 7.98 -2.26
CA VAL A 8 -4.20 8.25 -2.64
C VAL A 8 -4.14 9.17 -3.85
N ALA A 9 -3.29 10.19 -3.78
CA ALA A 9 -2.90 11.02 -4.92
C ALA A 9 -1.40 10.87 -5.24
N ALA A 10 -1.01 11.08 -6.48
CA ALA A 10 0.38 11.15 -6.88
C ALA A 10 0.65 12.37 -7.73
N TYR A 11 1.77 13.05 -7.47
CA TYR A 11 2.22 14.19 -8.24
C TYR A 11 3.53 13.84 -8.95
N ASN A 12 3.60 14.17 -10.24
CA ASN A 12 4.78 14.01 -11.06
C ASN A 12 5.56 15.33 -11.09
N PHE A 13 6.69 15.39 -10.39
CA PHE A 13 7.54 16.57 -10.38
C PHE A 13 8.22 16.88 -11.72
N LYS A 14 8.25 15.95 -12.68
CA LYS A 14 8.84 16.21 -14.01
C LYS A 14 7.83 16.85 -14.96
N THR A 15 6.59 16.37 -14.97
CA THR A 15 5.54 16.87 -15.86
C THR A 15 4.66 17.94 -15.20
N HIS A 16 4.79 18.12 -13.89
CA HIS A 16 3.92 18.95 -13.05
C HIS A 16 2.45 18.51 -13.06
N GLU A 17 2.20 17.23 -13.35
CA GLU A 17 0.86 16.67 -13.43
C GLU A 17 0.53 15.81 -12.22
N TRP A 18 -0.76 15.78 -11.88
CA TRP A 18 -1.30 14.81 -10.94
C TRP A 18 -1.68 13.52 -11.66
N TYR A 19 -1.23 12.38 -11.14
CA TYR A 19 -1.76 11.07 -11.50
C TYR A 19 -3.00 10.80 -10.65
N GLY A 20 -4.14 10.69 -11.34
CA GLY A 20 -5.45 11.02 -10.77
C GLY A 20 -5.58 12.55 -10.70
N THR A 21 -6.67 13.16 -11.17
CA THR A 21 -6.86 14.60 -10.86
C THR A 21 -6.99 14.73 -9.34
N PRO A 22 -6.70 15.89 -8.72
CA PRO A 22 -6.96 16.06 -7.28
C PRO A 22 -8.41 15.72 -6.89
N GLU A 23 -9.35 15.85 -7.85
CA GLU A 23 -10.75 15.41 -7.73
C GLU A 23 -10.95 13.89 -7.92
N LYS A 24 -10.06 13.21 -8.64
CA LYS A 24 -10.11 11.77 -8.93
C LYS A 24 -8.94 11.05 -8.26
N LEU A 25 -9.15 10.75 -6.98
CA LEU A 25 -8.23 9.98 -6.17
C LEU A 25 -8.18 8.51 -6.61
N TYR A 26 -7.02 7.88 -6.46
CA TYR A 26 -6.96 6.43 -6.49
C TYR A 26 -7.47 5.90 -5.16
N LEU A 27 -8.33 4.89 -5.23
CA LEU A 27 -8.89 4.22 -4.05
C LEU A 27 -9.75 5.18 -3.21
N PRO A 28 -10.80 5.79 -3.81
CA PRO A 28 -11.66 6.70 -3.09
C PRO A 28 -12.32 6.00 -1.90
N HIS A 29 -12.67 6.78 -0.87
CA HIS A 29 -13.30 6.29 0.36
C HIS A 29 -12.45 5.30 1.17
N THR A 30 -11.14 5.29 0.92
CA THR A 30 -10.17 4.47 1.65
C THR A 30 -9.21 5.36 2.42
N PRO A 31 -9.40 5.55 3.74
CA PRO A 31 -8.46 6.30 4.56
C PRO A 31 -7.06 5.68 4.51
N VAL A 32 -6.06 6.53 4.21
CA VAL A 32 -4.67 6.12 4.11
C VAL A 32 -3.95 6.45 5.40
N ASN A 33 -3.47 5.42 6.10
CA ASN A 33 -2.74 5.57 7.36
C ASN A 33 -1.24 5.80 7.12
N ARG A 34 -0.67 5.14 6.10
CA ARG A 34 0.75 5.26 5.76
C ARG A 34 1.00 4.91 4.30
N ILE A 35 2.00 5.56 3.70
CA ILE A 35 2.54 5.21 2.39
C ILE A 35 4.02 4.87 2.52
N LEU A 36 4.43 3.76 1.93
CA LEU A 36 5.81 3.33 1.80
C LEU A 36 6.13 3.09 0.32
N ALA A 37 6.96 3.93 -0.26
CA ALA A 37 7.33 3.84 -1.66
C ALA A 37 8.73 3.23 -1.84
N THR A 38 8.84 2.32 -2.79
CA THR A 38 10.09 1.75 -3.30
C THR A 38 10.21 2.00 -4.81
N GLU A 39 11.33 1.61 -5.39
CA GLU A 39 11.53 1.65 -6.85
C GLU A 39 10.56 0.74 -7.61
N LYS A 40 10.18 -0.41 -7.01
CA LYS A 40 9.34 -1.43 -7.66
C LYS A 40 7.86 -1.29 -7.35
N ALA A 41 7.51 -0.80 -6.17
CA ALA A 41 6.14 -0.75 -5.68
C ALA A 41 5.85 0.45 -4.78
N VAL A 42 4.56 0.73 -4.60
CA VAL A 42 4.06 1.64 -3.56
C VAL A 42 3.12 0.84 -2.68
N TRP A 43 3.38 0.84 -1.39
CA TRP A 43 2.58 0.17 -0.38
C TRP A 43 1.79 1.21 0.39
N VAL A 44 0.53 0.92 0.63
CA VAL A 44 -0.44 1.81 1.26
C VAL A 44 -1.12 1.05 2.38
N ALA A 45 -0.93 1.50 3.61
CA ALA A 45 -1.63 0.99 4.78
C ALA A 45 -3.00 1.66 4.88
N THR A 46 -4.03 0.85 5.10
CA THR A 46 -5.43 1.28 5.16
C THR A 46 -6.15 0.57 6.31
N ASN A 47 -7.43 0.90 6.51
CA ASN A 47 -8.29 0.17 7.43
C ASN A 47 -8.90 -1.12 6.82
N GLN A 48 -8.53 -1.46 5.58
CA GLN A 48 -9.03 -2.61 4.80
C GLN A 48 -7.87 -3.44 4.23
N GLY A 49 -6.73 -3.44 4.94
CA GLY A 49 -5.52 -4.18 4.59
C GLY A 49 -4.40 -3.29 4.03
N VAL A 50 -3.46 -3.94 3.34
CA VAL A 50 -2.35 -3.30 2.64
C VAL A 50 -2.59 -3.33 1.14
N MET A 51 -2.52 -2.17 0.50
CA MET A 51 -2.62 -2.07 -0.95
C MET A 51 -1.25 -1.88 -1.58
N LYS A 52 -0.95 -2.65 -2.63
CA LYS A 52 0.29 -2.62 -3.39
C LYS A 52 0.02 -2.11 -4.80
N PHE A 53 0.62 -0.98 -5.16
CA PHE A 53 0.75 -0.57 -6.56
C PHE A 53 2.05 -1.10 -7.13
N ASN A 54 1.95 -1.97 -8.13
CA ASN A 54 3.12 -2.44 -8.88
C ASN A 54 3.47 -1.41 -9.97
N ARG A 55 4.67 -0.82 -9.90
CA ARG A 55 5.08 0.24 -10.83
C ARG A 55 5.35 -0.26 -12.24
N LYS A 56 5.67 -1.55 -12.42
CA LYS A 56 5.92 -2.18 -13.72
C LYS A 56 4.61 -2.48 -14.44
N SER A 57 3.68 -3.19 -13.79
CA SER A 57 2.39 -3.55 -14.39
C SER A 57 1.35 -2.43 -14.31
N LYS A 58 1.59 -1.39 -13.49
CA LYS A 58 0.64 -0.31 -13.22
C LYS A 58 -0.69 -0.79 -12.62
N THR A 59 -0.64 -1.85 -11.82
CA THR A 59 -1.83 -2.45 -11.20
C THR A 59 -1.81 -2.31 -9.68
N TRP A 60 -3.01 -2.26 -9.09
CA TRP A 60 -3.23 -2.34 -7.66
C TRP A 60 -3.65 -3.76 -7.26
N ARG A 61 -3.20 -4.22 -6.10
CA ARG A 61 -3.69 -5.41 -5.41
C ARG A 61 -3.84 -5.10 -3.92
N THR A 62 -4.89 -5.60 -3.29
CA THR A 62 -5.08 -5.56 -1.83
C THR A 62 -4.63 -6.88 -1.23
N PHE A 63 -4.05 -6.80 -0.03
CA PHE A 63 -3.75 -7.93 0.85
C PHE A 63 -4.46 -7.66 2.18
N ASN A 64 -5.28 -8.60 2.64
CA ASN A 64 -6.09 -8.48 3.85
C ASN A 64 -5.98 -9.76 4.71
N MET A 65 -6.86 -9.94 5.69
CA MET A 65 -6.88 -11.15 6.52
C MET A 65 -7.10 -12.45 5.70
N GLU A 66 -7.82 -12.40 4.59
CA GLU A 66 -8.02 -13.55 3.69
C GLU A 66 -6.73 -13.92 2.95
N ASP A 67 -5.81 -12.96 2.77
CA ASP A 67 -4.46 -13.19 2.22
C ASP A 67 -3.41 -13.50 3.31
N GLY A 68 -3.80 -13.62 4.59
CA GLY A 68 -2.90 -14.00 5.69
C GLY A 68 -2.43 -12.86 6.61
N LEU A 69 -2.96 -11.63 6.47
CA LEU A 69 -2.74 -10.61 7.49
C LEU A 69 -3.41 -11.00 8.81
N ILE A 70 -2.83 -10.59 9.94
CA ILE A 70 -3.42 -10.85 11.26
C ILE A 70 -4.60 -9.92 11.60
N ASP A 71 -4.68 -8.75 10.94
CA ASP A 71 -5.81 -7.82 10.99
C ASP A 71 -5.82 -6.89 9.77
N ASP A 72 -7.00 -6.44 9.34
CA ASP A 72 -7.15 -5.53 8.20
C ASP A 72 -6.80 -4.08 8.52
N ARG A 73 -6.82 -3.68 9.80
CA ARG A 73 -6.47 -2.32 10.20
C ARG A 73 -4.97 -2.18 10.30
N VAL A 74 -4.37 -1.58 9.27
CA VAL A 74 -2.92 -1.42 9.16
C VAL A 74 -2.53 0.02 9.47
N TYR A 75 -1.58 0.19 10.39
CA TYR A 75 -1.09 1.51 10.81
C TYR A 75 0.36 1.77 10.40
N ALA A 76 1.18 0.72 10.32
CA ALA A 76 2.61 0.84 10.09
C ALA A 76 3.06 -0.09 8.96
N LEU A 77 4.03 0.41 8.18
CA LEU A 77 4.74 -0.33 7.15
C LEU A 77 6.22 -0.02 7.28
N LEU A 78 7.06 -1.05 7.21
CA LEU A 78 8.51 -0.94 7.22
C LEU A 78 9.10 -1.97 6.24
N MET A 79 9.96 -1.50 5.32
CA MET A 79 10.72 -2.39 4.45
C MET A 79 12.05 -2.73 5.11
N ASP A 80 12.38 -4.02 5.15
CA ASP A 80 13.66 -4.55 5.63
C ASP A 80 14.13 -5.65 4.67
N GLY A 81 15.05 -5.30 3.77
CA GLY A 81 15.48 -6.16 2.67
C GLY A 81 14.31 -6.61 1.79
N ASP A 82 14.08 -7.92 1.75
CA ASP A 82 12.98 -8.54 1.00
C ASP A 82 11.69 -8.73 1.82
N TYR A 83 11.68 -8.26 3.06
CA TYR A 83 10.52 -8.34 3.95
C TYR A 83 9.83 -6.99 4.12
N LEU A 84 8.51 -7.03 4.05
CA LEU A 84 7.64 -5.96 4.48
C LEU A 84 7.06 -6.31 5.84
N TRP A 85 7.43 -5.54 6.86
CA TRP A 85 6.81 -5.61 8.18
C TRP A 85 5.56 -4.73 8.20
N ILE A 86 4.46 -5.32 8.65
CA ILE A 86 3.12 -4.73 8.63
C ILE A 86 2.61 -4.69 10.07
N GLY A 87 2.53 -3.49 10.65
CA GLY A 87 1.95 -3.28 11.98
C GLY A 87 0.45 -3.03 11.86
N THR A 88 -0.34 -3.91 12.48
CA THR A 88 -1.80 -3.90 12.47
C THR A 88 -2.36 -3.64 13.87
N GLU A 89 -3.68 -3.46 13.99
CA GLU A 89 -4.36 -3.30 15.29
C GLU A 89 -4.08 -4.48 16.26
N ARG A 90 -3.91 -5.71 15.74
CA ARG A 90 -3.78 -6.92 16.55
C ARG A 90 -2.37 -7.50 16.62
N GLY A 91 -1.39 -6.84 16.01
CA GLY A 91 0.00 -7.30 16.08
C GLY A 91 0.81 -6.95 14.84
N ILE A 92 1.74 -7.82 14.49
CA ILE A 92 2.69 -7.61 13.40
C ILE A 92 2.62 -8.81 12.46
N THR A 93 2.46 -8.55 11.16
CA THR A 93 2.61 -9.54 10.09
C THR A 93 3.91 -9.25 9.34
N GLN A 94 4.72 -10.29 9.09
CA GLN A 94 5.89 -10.20 8.23
C GLN A 94 5.51 -10.78 6.87
N PHE A 95 5.77 -10.04 5.80
CA PHE A 95 5.39 -10.45 4.44
C PHE A 95 6.59 -10.45 3.51
N PHE A 96 6.90 -11.58 2.87
CA PHE A 96 7.97 -11.63 1.87
C PHE A 96 7.44 -11.10 0.53
N TRP A 97 7.88 -9.90 0.14
CA TRP A 97 7.15 -9.16 -0.91
C TRP A 97 7.44 -9.61 -2.34
N ASN A 98 8.41 -10.52 -2.51
CA ASN A 98 9.07 -10.85 -3.77
C ASN A 98 8.87 -12.33 -4.21
N ASP A 99 8.02 -13.11 -3.53
CA ASP A 99 7.63 -14.47 -3.96
C ASP A 99 6.11 -14.58 -4.16
N PRO A 100 5.62 -14.75 -5.41
CA PRO A 100 4.18 -14.92 -5.68
C PRO A 100 3.59 -16.28 -5.27
N HIS A 101 4.39 -17.22 -4.75
CA HIS A 101 3.98 -18.60 -4.49
C HIS A 101 4.07 -19.05 -3.03
N ARG A 102 4.45 -18.17 -2.10
CA ARG A 102 4.65 -18.57 -0.71
C ARG A 102 3.48 -18.15 0.18
N ILE A 103 2.91 -19.16 0.86
CA ILE A 103 1.96 -19.03 1.97
C ILE A 103 2.74 -19.54 3.18
N ASP A 104 3.37 -18.64 3.92
CA ASP A 104 3.86 -18.95 5.27
C ASP A 104 3.04 -18.23 6.33
#